data_AF-A0A7K2WWK0-F1
#
_entry.id   AF-A0A7K2WWK0-F1
#
_cell.length_a   1.000
_cell.length_b   1.000
_cell.length_c   1.000
_cell.angle_alpha   90.00
_cell.angle_beta   90.00
_cell.angle_gamma   90.00
#
_symmetry.space_group_name_H-M   'P 1'
#
loop_
_entity.id
_entity.type
_entity.pdbx_description
1 polymer ?
#
loop_
_entity_poly.entity_id
_entity_poly.type
_entity_poly.pdbx_seq_one_letter_code
_entity_poly.pdbx_strand_id
1 'polypeptide(L)'
;MIASSRPSPADVAARIADRNLAAPGALGPDDLPFRLLYERGILRSGMHRHTRLVALALASHADYVTGTIADRDQPFLIRLADETRLLRPQVVVALNTLLQRGWVKRAVRAPGLRLDYETSVLILTIPGLLLDGLREA
;
A
#
# COMPACT_ATOMS: atom_id res chain seq x y z
N MET A 1 -34.26 -9.57 -9.17
CA MET A 1 -34.15 -8.15 -8.82
C MET A 1 -33.22 -8.02 -7.64
N ILE A 2 -31.99 -7.53 -7.83
CA ILE A 2 -31.03 -7.36 -6.73
C ILE A 2 -31.29 -5.96 -6.17
N ALA A 3 -31.86 -5.89 -4.96
CA ALA A 3 -32.11 -4.62 -4.30
C ALA A 3 -30.77 -3.93 -4.03
N SER A 4 -30.58 -2.75 -4.62
CA SER A 4 -29.47 -1.86 -4.30
C SER A 4 -29.67 -1.33 -2.87
N SER A 5 -29.05 -2.00 -1.90
CA SER A 5 -29.04 -1.55 -0.51
C SER A 5 -28.20 -0.28 -0.42
N ARG A 6 -28.85 0.85 -0.10
CA ARG A 6 -28.13 2.09 0.23
C ARG A 6 -27.30 1.83 1.48
N PRO A 7 -26.02 2.25 1.53
CA PRO A 7 -25.18 2.06 2.70
C PRO A 7 -25.84 2.65 3.94
N SER A 8 -25.87 1.90 5.04
CA SER A 8 -26.34 2.40 6.32
C SER A 8 -25.33 3.36 6.95
N PRO A 9 -25.74 4.24 7.87
CA PRO A 9 -24.80 5.04 8.66
C PRO A 9 -23.74 4.20 9.40
N ALA A 10 -24.09 2.97 9.81
CA ALA A 10 -23.15 2.03 10.42
C ALA A 10 -22.08 1.55 9.41
N ASP A 11 -22.46 1.30 8.16
CA ASP A 11 -21.50 0.95 7.09
C ASP A 11 -20.53 2.10 6.79
N VAL A 12 -21.01 3.34 6.90
CA VAL A 12 -20.18 4.54 6.76
C VAL A 12 -19.21 4.67 7.93
N ALA A 13 -19.67 4.46 9.17
CA ALA A 13 -18.83 4.51 10.36
C ALA A 13 -17.76 3.41 10.36
N ALA A 14 -18.11 2.18 9.98
CA ALA A 14 -17.17 1.08 9.81
C ALA A 14 -16.09 1.41 8.77
N ARG A 15 -16.47 1.99 7.62
CA ARG A 15 -15.50 2.45 6.61
C ARG A 15 -14.57 3.55 7.11
N ILE A 16 -15.07 4.46 7.96
CA ILE A 16 -14.24 5.51 8.56
C ILE A 16 -13.25 4.88 9.56
N ALA A 17 -13.70 3.95 10.39
CA ALA A 17 -12.84 3.21 11.30
C ALA A 17 -11.74 2.46 10.53
N ASP A 18 -12.10 1.68 9.51
CA ASP A 18 -11.14 0.97 8.64
C ASP A 18 -10.13 1.91 7.98
N ARG A 19 -10.58 3.10 7.55
CA ARG A 19 -9.70 4.12 6.97
C ARG A 19 -8.72 4.69 8.00
N ASN A 20 -9.15 4.85 9.25
CA ASN A 20 -8.27 5.28 10.34
C ASN A 20 -7.26 4.18 10.71
N LEU A 21 -7.64 2.90 10.66
CA LEU A 21 -6.70 1.77 10.82
C LEU A 21 -5.62 1.76 9.72
N ALA A 22 -5.98 2.20 8.50
CA ALA A 22 -5.09 2.29 7.34
C ALA A 22 -4.35 3.64 7.22
N ALA A 23 -4.50 4.55 8.19
CA ALA A 23 -3.78 5.82 8.18
C ALA A 23 -2.26 5.57 8.35
N PRO A 24 -1.38 6.23 7.57
CA PRO A 24 0.06 6.06 7.71
C PRO A 24 0.54 6.56 9.06
N GLY A 25 1.44 5.80 9.68
CA GLY A 25 2.24 6.26 10.80
C GLY A 25 3.32 7.25 10.34
N ALA A 26 3.76 8.09 11.28
CA ALA A 26 4.93 8.94 11.10
C ALA A 26 6.15 8.28 11.75
N LEU A 27 7.25 8.20 11.01
CA LEU A 27 8.54 7.79 11.54
C LEU A 27 9.17 8.94 12.33
N GLY A 28 9.76 8.60 13.47
CA GLY A 28 10.61 9.48 14.26
C GLY A 28 12.07 9.42 13.82
N PRO A 29 12.92 10.33 14.34
CA PRO A 29 14.34 10.39 13.99
C PRO A 29 15.14 9.16 14.45
N ASP A 30 14.69 8.47 15.50
CA ASP A 30 15.36 7.31 16.09
C ASP A 30 14.82 5.97 15.56
N ASP A 31 13.85 6.01 14.64
CA ASP A 31 13.29 4.79 14.05
C ASP A 31 14.28 4.12 13.09
N LEU A 32 14.12 2.81 12.94
CA LEU A 32 14.80 2.06 11.89
C LEU A 32 14.44 2.62 10.49
N PRO A 33 15.32 2.44 9.49
CA PRO A 33 15.07 2.90 8.12
C PRO A 33 13.71 2.42 7.59
N PHE A 34 12.99 3.29 6.87
CA PHE A 34 11.62 3.02 6.42
C PHE A 34 11.51 1.67 5.74
N ARG A 35 12.40 1.38 4.79
CA ARG A 35 12.32 0.17 3.97
C ARG A 35 12.45 -1.10 4.82
N LEU A 36 13.29 -1.07 5.86
CA LEU A 36 13.45 -2.19 6.78
C LEU A 36 12.16 -2.47 7.56
N LEU A 37 11.53 -1.42 8.10
CA LEU A 37 10.26 -1.54 8.83
C LEU A 37 9.12 -1.98 7.90
N TYR A 38 9.08 -1.44 6.68
CA TYR A 38 8.12 -1.83 5.66
C TYR A 38 8.24 -3.32 5.31
N GLU A 39 9.44 -3.78 4.92
CA GLU A 39 9.69 -5.17 4.56
C GLU A 39 9.35 -6.11 5.72
N ARG A 40 9.75 -5.77 6.95
CA ARG A 40 9.40 -6.54 8.17
C ARG A 40 7.89 -6.64 8.35
N GLY A 41 7.18 -5.52 8.22
CA GLY A 41 5.72 -5.46 8.32
C GLY A 41 5.02 -6.30 7.25
N ILE A 42 5.48 -6.21 6.00
CA ILE A 42 4.97 -7.02 4.89
C ILE A 42 5.20 -8.50 5.13
N LEU A 43 6.40 -8.91 5.56
CA LEU A 43 6.75 -10.31 5.79
C LEU A 43 5.94 -10.92 6.95
N ARG A 44 5.67 -10.14 8.00
CA ARG A 44 4.85 -10.57 9.15
C ARG A 44 3.35 -10.43 8.90
N SER A 45 2.92 -9.80 7.80
CA SER A 45 1.51 -9.62 7.50
C SER A 45 0.82 -10.94 7.13
N GLY A 46 -0.44 -11.07 7.53
CA GLY A 46 -1.34 -12.15 7.10
C GLY A 46 -1.84 -12.04 5.65
N MET A 47 -1.23 -11.19 4.81
CA MET A 47 -1.66 -11.00 3.42
C MET A 47 -1.37 -12.23 2.56
N HIS A 48 -2.00 -12.34 1.39
CA HIS A 48 -1.71 -13.41 0.45
C HIS A 48 -0.25 -13.32 -0.05
N ARG A 49 0.38 -14.46 -0.37
CA ARG A 49 1.80 -14.52 -0.79
C ARG A 49 2.11 -13.61 -1.98
N HIS A 50 1.21 -13.52 -2.97
CA HIS A 50 1.40 -12.65 -4.14
C HIS A 50 1.33 -11.16 -3.76
N THR A 51 0.49 -10.81 -2.79
CA THR A 51 0.40 -9.43 -2.28
C THR A 51 1.69 -9.03 -1.59
N ARG A 52 2.27 -9.92 -0.75
CA ARG A 52 3.58 -9.68 -0.15
C ARG A 52 4.68 -9.55 -1.21
N LEU A 53 4.69 -10.43 -2.21
CA LEU A 53 5.67 -10.38 -3.29
C LEU A 53 5.64 -9.03 -4.03
N VAL A 54 4.44 -8.55 -4.41
CA VAL A 54 4.27 -7.24 -5.07
C VAL A 54 4.73 -6.09 -4.17
N ALA A 55 4.45 -6.15 -2.87
CA ALA A 55 4.90 -5.13 -1.92
C ALA A 55 6.43 -5.11 -1.78
N LEU A 56 7.09 -6.26 -1.72
CA LEU A 56 8.54 -6.35 -1.65
C LEU A 56 9.20 -5.90 -2.97
N ALA A 57 8.60 -6.22 -4.12
CA ALA A 57 9.04 -5.72 -5.41
C ALA A 57 8.97 -4.18 -5.44
N LEU A 58 7.85 -3.58 -5.01
CA LEU A 58 7.71 -2.14 -4.85
C LEU A 58 8.79 -1.53 -3.94
N ALA A 59 9.02 -2.14 -2.78
CA ALA A 59 10.03 -1.69 -1.82
C ALA A 59 11.45 -1.71 -2.39
N SER A 60 11.74 -2.58 -3.37
CA SER A 60 13.06 -2.66 -4.01
C SER A 60 13.43 -1.40 -4.81
N HIS A 61 12.42 -0.63 -5.25
CA HIS A 61 12.61 0.66 -5.96
C HIS A 61 12.62 1.88 -5.03
N ALA A 62 12.31 1.68 -3.74
CA ALA A 62 12.22 2.76 -2.79
C ALA A 62 13.59 3.07 -2.15
N ASP A 63 13.82 4.36 -1.88
CA ASP A 63 14.92 4.81 -1.05
C ASP A 63 14.87 4.13 0.32
N TYR A 64 16.03 3.68 0.79
CA TYR A 64 16.14 2.84 1.97
C TYR A 64 15.68 3.55 3.25
N VAL A 65 16.00 4.84 3.38
CA VAL A 65 15.73 5.63 4.57
C VAL A 65 14.31 6.18 4.56
N THR A 66 13.90 6.76 3.44
CA THR A 66 12.66 7.55 3.33
C THR A 66 11.46 6.75 2.83
N GLY A 67 11.70 5.60 2.17
CA GLY A 67 10.63 4.84 1.52
C GLY A 67 10.05 5.49 0.27
N THR A 68 10.64 6.61 -0.17
CA THR A 68 10.18 7.33 -1.36
C THR A 68 10.69 6.63 -2.62
N ILE A 69 9.82 6.53 -3.64
CA ILE A 69 10.20 6.02 -4.96
C ILE A 69 10.26 7.24 -5.88
N ALA A 70 11.43 7.55 -6.41
CA ALA A 70 11.59 8.66 -7.34
C ALA A 70 10.72 8.47 -8.59
N ASP A 71 10.21 9.56 -9.17
CA ASP A 71 9.26 9.49 -10.29
C ASP A 71 9.76 8.65 -11.48
N ARG A 72 11.06 8.73 -11.79
CA ARG A 72 11.70 7.94 -12.86
C ARG A 72 11.83 6.45 -12.54
N ASP A 73 11.76 6.10 -11.26
CA ASP A 73 11.96 4.76 -10.73
C ASP A 73 10.62 4.10 -10.33
N GLN A 74 9.48 4.79 -10.54
CA GLN A 74 8.14 4.26 -10.27
C GLN A 74 7.90 2.97 -11.07
N PRO A 75 7.74 1.82 -10.40
CA PRO A 75 7.48 0.58 -11.08
C PRO A 75 5.98 0.52 -11.42
N PHE A 76 5.63 1.04 -12.60
CA PHE A 76 4.26 0.93 -13.13
C PHE A 76 3.86 -0.53 -13.33
N LEU A 77 2.56 -0.76 -13.57
CA LEU A 77 1.96 -2.10 -13.60
C LEU A 77 2.72 -3.12 -14.45
N ILE A 78 3.17 -2.73 -15.65
CA ILE A 78 3.93 -3.63 -16.54
C ILE A 78 5.24 -4.11 -15.90
N ARG A 79 6.00 -3.21 -15.29
CA ARG A 79 7.29 -3.52 -14.67
C ARG A 79 7.11 -4.42 -13.45
N LEU A 80 6.09 -4.16 -12.63
CA LEU A 80 5.76 -5.01 -11.49
C LEU A 80 5.33 -6.42 -11.93
N ALA A 81 4.58 -6.54 -13.02
CA ALA A 81 4.20 -7.84 -13.56
C ALA A 81 5.45 -8.63 -14.03
N ASP A 82 6.38 -7.96 -14.70
CA ASP A 82 7.63 -8.58 -15.17
C ASP A 82 8.52 -9.03 -14.02
N GLU A 83 8.71 -8.19 -13.00
CA GLU A 83 9.57 -8.47 -11.84
C GLU A 83 8.99 -9.58 -10.95
N THR A 84 7.66 -9.60 -10.78
CA THR A 84 6.99 -10.59 -9.92
C THR A 84 6.58 -11.87 -10.64
N ARG A 85 6.69 -11.88 -11.99
CA ARG A 85 6.19 -12.96 -12.86
C ARG A 85 4.70 -13.26 -12.67
N LEU A 86 3.95 -12.29 -12.17
CA LEU A 86 2.50 -12.38 -12.02
C LEU A 86 1.80 -11.80 -13.24
N LEU A 87 0.60 -12.27 -13.52
CA LEU A 87 -0.26 -11.65 -14.54
C LEU A 87 -0.68 -10.25 -14.07
N ARG A 88 -0.80 -9.29 -14.98
CA ARG A 88 -1.23 -7.91 -14.66
C ARG A 88 -2.49 -7.86 -13.77
N PRO A 89 -3.56 -8.65 -14.01
CA PRO A 89 -4.72 -8.67 -13.11
C PRO A 89 -4.40 -9.09 -11.67
N GLN A 90 -3.45 -10.02 -11.48
CA GLN A 90 -3.01 -10.44 -10.15
C GLN A 90 -2.24 -9.32 -9.43
N VAL A 91 -1.41 -8.58 -10.17
CA VAL A 91 -0.72 -7.39 -9.63
C VAL A 91 -1.74 -6.31 -9.26
N VAL A 92 -2.76 -6.06 -10.09
CA VAL A 92 -3.84 -5.11 -9.77
C VAL A 92 -4.57 -5.50 -8.49
N VAL A 93 -4.91 -6.79 -8.31
CA VAL A 93 -5.55 -7.29 -7.08
C VAL A 93 -4.63 -7.10 -5.87
N ALA A 94 -3.34 -7.40 -6.01
CA ALA A 94 -2.34 -7.18 -4.96
C ALA A 94 -2.23 -5.69 -4.58
N LEU A 95 -2.10 -4.79 -5.56
CA LEU A 95 -2.02 -3.34 -5.33
C LEU A 95 -3.30 -2.79 -4.69
N ASN A 96 -4.47 -3.25 -5.11
CA ASN A 96 -5.74 -2.89 -4.47
C ASN A 96 -5.78 -3.35 -3.00
N THR A 97 -5.27 -4.55 -2.72
CA THR A 97 -5.17 -5.06 -1.35
C THR A 97 -4.24 -4.18 -0.51
N LEU A 98 -3.05 -3.83 -1.03
CA LEU A 98 -2.09 -2.96 -0.35
C LEU A 98 -2.67 -1.57 -0.07
N LEU A 99 -3.41 -1.03 -1.04
CA LEU A 99 -4.08 0.27 -0.90
C LEU A 99 -5.20 0.24 0.16
N GLN A 100 -6.02 -0.81 0.16
CA GLN A 100 -7.08 -0.99 1.16
C GLN A 100 -6.51 -1.19 2.56
N ARG A 101 -5.35 -1.85 2.68
CA ARG A 101 -4.69 -2.15 3.95
C ARG A 101 -3.75 -1.04 4.43
N GLY A 102 -3.61 0.06 3.68
CA GLY A 102 -2.78 1.21 4.07
C GLY A 102 -1.27 1.02 3.91
N TRP A 103 -0.83 0.04 3.12
CA TRP A 103 0.60 -0.17 2.80
C TRP A 103 1.08 0.65 1.59
N VAL A 104 0.15 1.13 0.78
CA VAL A 104 0.44 1.98 -0.38
C VAL A 104 -0.64 3.05 -0.50
N LYS A 105 -0.26 4.24 -0.95
CA LYS A 105 -1.16 5.29 -1.39
C LYS A 105 -0.88 5.65 -2.85
N ARG A 106 -1.90 6.21 -3.52
CA ARG A 106 -1.71 6.86 -4.82
C ARG A 106 -1.50 8.35 -4.59
N ALA A 107 -0.51 8.94 -5.27
CA ALA A 107 -0.41 10.39 -5.31
C ALA A 107 -1.65 10.95 -6.02
N VAL A 108 -2.35 11.88 -5.38
CA VAL A 108 -3.52 12.55 -5.98
C VAL A 108 -3.00 13.63 -6.91
N ARG A 109 -3.05 13.40 -8.23
CA ARG A 109 -2.71 14.44 -9.22
C ARG A 109 -3.83 15.48 -9.37
N ALA A 110 -5.09 15.07 -9.23
CA ALA A 110 -6.26 15.95 -9.23
C ALA A 110 -7.41 15.34 -8.40
N PRO A 111 -8.20 16.15 -7.67
CA PRO A 111 -9.37 15.67 -6.93
C PRO A 111 -10.36 14.96 -7.87
N GLY A 112 -10.75 13.73 -7.53
CA GLY A 112 -11.76 12.96 -8.28
C GLY A 112 -11.24 12.12 -9.46
N LEU A 113 -9.98 12.29 -9.89
CA LEU A 113 -9.40 11.49 -10.96
C LEU A 113 -8.85 10.17 -10.40
N ARG A 114 -9.53 9.05 -10.70
CA ARG A 114 -8.97 7.71 -10.49
C ARG A 114 -8.07 7.38 -11.66
N LEU A 115 -6.76 7.46 -11.43
CA LEU A 115 -5.75 7.03 -12.40
C LEU A 115 -5.55 5.51 -12.34
N ASP A 116 -5.26 4.91 -13.48
CA ASP A 116 -4.89 3.50 -13.57
C ASP A 116 -3.48 3.26 -13.01
N TYR A 117 -3.15 2.00 -12.69
CA TYR A 117 -1.82 1.64 -12.18
C TYR A 117 -0.70 1.76 -13.22
N GLU A 118 -1.04 1.96 -14.50
CA GLU A 118 -0.07 2.25 -15.56
C GLU A 118 0.48 3.69 -15.45
N THR A 119 -0.22 4.59 -14.74
CA THR A 119 0.17 6.03 -14.65
C THR A 119 0.14 6.59 -13.23
N SER A 120 -0.32 5.81 -12.25
CA SER A 120 -0.40 6.24 -10.86
C SER A 120 0.97 6.20 -10.19
N VAL A 121 1.41 7.33 -9.66
CA VAL A 121 2.57 7.37 -8.75
C VAL A 121 2.15 6.70 -7.43
N LEU A 122 2.89 5.67 -7.04
CA LEU A 122 2.65 4.93 -5.81
C LEU A 122 3.60 5.42 -4.72
N ILE A 123 3.05 5.56 -3.52
CA ILE A 123 3.77 6.01 -2.32
C ILE A 123 3.67 4.89 -1.29
N LEU A 124 4.80 4.40 -0.80
CA LEU A 124 4.82 3.41 0.26
C LEU A 124 4.40 4.03 1.58
N THR A 125 3.64 3.27 2.36
CA THR A 125 3.20 3.68 3.69
C THR A 125 3.27 2.51 4.66
N ILE A 126 3.37 2.80 5.96
CA ILE A 126 3.22 1.81 7.02
C ILE A 126 1.99 2.22 7.82
N PRO A 127 0.97 1.36 7.99
CA PRO A 127 -0.18 1.67 8.82
C PRO A 127 0.26 2.01 10.25
N GLY A 128 -0.21 3.13 10.80
CA GLY A 128 0.28 3.66 12.09
C GLY A 128 0.12 2.66 13.24
N LEU A 129 -0.99 1.93 13.27
CA LEU A 129 -1.23 0.89 14.28
C LEU A 129 -0.25 -0.29 14.23
N LEU A 130 0.37 -0.52 13.08
CA LEU A 130 1.39 -1.55 12.93
C LEU A 130 2.79 -1.01 13.19
N LEU A 131 3.00 0.31 13.03
CA LEU A 131 4.32 0.92 13.18
C LEU A 131 4.85 0.76 14.60
N ASP A 132 4.02 0.95 15.62
CA ASP A 132 4.45 0.83 17.02
C ASP A 132 4.96 -0.59 17.33
N GLY A 133 4.22 -1.62 16.92
CA GLY A 133 4.67 -3.01 17.09
C GLY A 133 5.89 -3.40 16.22
N LEU A 134 6.22 -2.61 15.19
CA LEU A 134 7.41 -2.83 14.37
C LEU A 134 8.67 -2.18 14.94
N ARG A 135 8.52 -1.14 15.77
CA ARG A 135 9.62 -0.46 16.49
C ARG A 135 10.22 -1.33 17.59
N GLU A 136 9.38 -2.10 18.28
CA GLU A 136 9.77 -2.92 19.43
C GLU A 136 10.36 -4.30 19.05
N ALA A 137 10.38 -4.63 17.76
CA ALA A 137 10.64 -5.97 17.21
C ALA A 137 12.05 -6.20 16.66
#